data_AF-A0A430S9W1-F1
#
_entry.id   AF-A0A430S9W1-F1
#
_cell.length_a   1.000
_cell.length_b   1.000
_cell.length_c   1.000
_cell.angle_alpha   90.00
_cell.angle_beta   90.00
_cell.angle_gamma   90.00
#
_symmetry.space_group_name_H-M   'P 1'
#
loop_
_entity.id
_entity.type
_entity.pdbx_description
1 polymer ?
#
loop_
_entity_poly.entity_id
_entity_poly.type
_entity_poly.pdbx_seq_one_letter_code
_entity_poly.pdbx_strand_id
1 'polypeptide(L)'
;MRKLIEVALPLEAINRESLEERFSFHGHPSTLHLWWARRPLASARAVLFASLVDDPGEYLPEEEAKAERQRLFGLLERLVNWDSVKDPEEAEKDNGVIGEARYEIAKSLARALGEEPPASPRDKERIQALLEKAPPVLDPFAGGGTIPLEAQRLGLRAFAGDLNPVAVLINKALIEIPARFAGLPPVNPEYRAKPIGNSAFSRAAGLAQDVRHYGAWMREEARKRIGHLYLDLDGETVIAWLWARTVACPNPACGAEAPLVRSFWLSKKAGKGVYVVPEVREGQVQFRVERGEKPPVEGTVGRRG
;
A
#
# COMPACT_ATOMS: atom_id res chain seq x y z
N MET A 1 34.30 -5.30 -3.16
CA MET A 1 34.11 -3.90 -2.73
C MET A 1 33.01 -3.88 -1.70
N ARG A 2 33.24 -3.23 -0.55
CA ARG A 2 32.20 -3.00 0.45
C ARG A 2 31.05 -2.17 -0.13
N LYS A 3 29.84 -2.48 0.29
CA LYS A 3 28.61 -1.75 -0.05
C LYS A 3 28.24 -0.76 1.05
N LEU A 4 27.44 0.26 0.72
CA LEU A 4 27.00 1.25 1.71
C LEU A 4 26.32 0.61 2.93
N ILE A 5 25.54 -0.45 2.71
CA ILE A 5 24.84 -1.17 3.79
C ILE A 5 25.78 -1.79 4.83
N GLU A 6 27.04 -2.06 4.46
CA GLU A 6 28.05 -2.65 5.34
C GLU A 6 28.81 -1.62 6.18
N VAL A 7 28.59 -0.31 5.94
CA VAL A 7 29.36 0.77 6.57
C VAL A 7 28.45 1.64 7.43
N ALA A 8 27.52 2.37 6.82
CA ALA A 8 26.62 3.27 7.54
C ALA A 8 25.41 3.65 6.67
N LEU A 9 24.29 3.96 7.32
CA LEU A 9 23.05 4.43 6.71
C LEU A 9 22.44 5.57 7.54
N PRO A 10 21.68 6.48 6.92
CA PRO A 10 20.94 7.53 7.62
C PRO A 10 19.71 6.95 8.33
N LEU A 11 19.94 6.15 9.38
CA LEU A 11 18.90 5.40 10.09
C LEU A 11 17.79 6.29 10.66
N GLU A 12 18.12 7.50 11.11
CA GLU A 12 17.13 8.45 11.63
C GLU A 12 16.08 8.82 10.56
N ALA A 13 16.52 9.16 9.35
CA ALA A 13 15.62 9.46 8.24
C ALA A 13 14.82 8.23 7.80
N ILE A 14 15.47 7.06 7.69
CA ILE A 14 14.80 5.81 7.32
C ILE A 14 13.69 5.47 8.33
N ASN A 15 13.98 5.59 9.63
CA ASN A 15 13.04 5.29 10.71
C ASN A 15 11.87 6.26 10.73
N ARG A 16 12.12 7.58 10.57
CA ARG A 16 11.08 8.61 10.51
C ARG A 16 10.06 8.32 9.41
N GLU A 17 10.52 8.16 8.17
CA GLU A 17 9.64 7.92 7.01
C GLU A 17 8.93 6.55 7.12
N SER A 18 9.59 5.54 7.69
CA SER A 18 8.99 4.22 7.91
C SER A 18 7.86 4.23 8.95
N LEU A 19 7.88 5.15 9.92
CA LEU A 19 6.81 5.32 10.90
C LEU A 19 5.60 6.05 10.31
N GLU A 20 5.83 7.11 9.52
CA GLU A 20 4.77 7.88 8.86
C GLU A 20 3.98 7.03 7.85
N GLU A 21 4.65 6.12 7.16
CA GLU A 21 4.03 5.22 6.19
C GLU A 21 2.90 4.35 6.78
N ARG A 22 2.98 3.98 8.07
CA ARG A 22 2.01 3.06 8.71
C ARG A 22 0.56 3.56 8.70
N PHE A 23 0.34 4.86 8.50
CA PHE A 23 -0.98 5.50 8.65
C PHE A 23 -1.59 6.02 7.34
N SER A 24 -0.90 5.90 6.20
CA SER A 24 -1.20 6.74 5.02
C SER A 24 -1.92 6.05 3.84
N PHE A 25 -2.21 4.74 3.92
CA PHE A 25 -2.70 3.98 2.74
C PHE A 25 -4.22 3.85 2.63
N HIS A 26 -4.93 4.95 2.41
CA HIS A 26 -6.34 4.88 1.99
C HIS A 26 -6.43 4.31 0.56
N GLY A 27 -7.23 3.25 0.37
CA GLY A 27 -7.51 2.67 -0.95
C GLY A 27 -6.41 1.80 -1.58
N HIS A 28 -5.33 1.50 -0.87
CA HIS A 28 -4.29 0.59 -1.37
C HIS A 28 -4.74 -0.88 -1.21
N PRO A 29 -4.58 -1.76 -2.22
CA PRO A 29 -5.01 -3.18 -2.14
C PRO A 29 -4.49 -3.96 -0.94
N SER A 30 -3.38 -3.52 -0.34
CA SER A 30 -2.87 -4.07 0.92
C SER A 30 -3.80 -3.87 2.13
N THR A 31 -4.83 -3.02 2.05
CA THR A 31 -5.83 -2.87 3.12
C THR A 31 -6.90 -3.97 3.05
N LEU A 32 -6.95 -4.76 1.97
CA LEU A 32 -7.83 -5.92 1.85
C LEU A 32 -7.42 -7.05 2.80
N HIS A 33 -6.14 -7.12 3.18
CA HIS A 33 -5.65 -8.10 4.13
C HIS A 33 -4.43 -7.57 4.90
N LEU A 34 -4.48 -7.62 6.23
CA LEU A 34 -3.36 -7.24 7.09
C LEU A 34 -2.30 -8.34 7.12
N TRP A 35 -1.11 -8.05 6.59
CA TRP A 35 0.03 -8.94 6.77
C TRP A 35 0.83 -8.63 8.03
N TRP A 36 1.12 -9.69 8.78
CA TRP A 36 1.84 -9.70 10.06
C TRP A 36 3.25 -9.07 10.05
N ALA A 37 3.87 -8.90 8.89
CA ALA A 37 5.26 -8.42 8.78
C ALA A 37 5.49 -7.53 7.55
N ARG A 38 4.57 -6.59 7.26
CA ARG A 38 4.76 -5.66 6.15
C ARG A 38 5.99 -4.77 6.40
N ARG A 39 6.99 -4.91 5.54
CA ARG A 39 8.14 -4.00 5.47
C ARG A 39 7.66 -2.62 4.99
N PRO A 40 8.08 -1.51 5.63
CA PRO A 40 7.90 -0.17 5.08
C PRO A 40 8.61 -0.04 3.72
N LEU A 41 7.98 0.62 2.76
CA LEU A 41 8.55 0.98 1.46
C LEU A 41 9.85 1.77 1.62
N ALA A 42 9.89 2.73 2.55
CA ALA A 42 11.10 3.51 2.83
C ALA A 42 12.29 2.61 3.20
N SER A 43 12.07 1.68 4.15
CA SER A 43 13.09 0.72 4.57
C SER A 43 13.52 -0.22 3.43
N ALA A 44 12.57 -0.77 2.67
CA ALA A 44 12.87 -1.68 1.56
C ALA A 44 13.70 -1.00 0.48
N ARG A 45 13.30 0.21 0.06
CA ARG A 45 14.02 1.02 -0.92
C ARG A 45 15.44 1.35 -0.46
N ALA A 46 15.60 1.72 0.81
CA ALA A 46 16.92 2.04 1.36
C ALA A 46 17.87 0.85 1.37
N VAL A 47 17.38 -0.32 1.82
CA VAL A 47 18.16 -1.56 1.85
C VAL A 47 18.56 -1.99 0.44
N LEU A 48 17.62 -1.94 -0.52
CA LEU A 48 17.91 -2.29 -1.92
C LEU A 48 18.98 -1.38 -2.54
N PHE A 49 18.84 -0.07 -2.37
CA PHE A 49 19.82 0.91 -2.84
C PHE A 49 21.20 0.65 -2.21
N ALA A 50 21.25 0.59 -0.88
CA ALA A 50 22.50 0.44 -0.14
C ALA A 50 23.19 -0.92 -0.32
N SER A 51 22.46 -1.96 -0.73
CA SER A 51 23.03 -3.27 -1.05
C SER A 51 23.77 -3.30 -2.39
N LEU A 52 23.46 -2.36 -3.30
CA LEU A 52 24.04 -2.33 -4.65
C LEU A 52 25.09 -1.23 -4.81
N VAL A 53 24.92 -0.10 -4.12
CA VAL A 53 25.85 1.03 -4.20
C VAL A 53 27.12 0.75 -3.40
N ASP A 54 28.28 0.90 -4.06
CA ASP A 54 29.60 0.74 -3.45
C ASP A 54 29.88 1.85 -2.43
N ASP A 55 30.54 1.51 -1.33
CA ASP A 55 31.12 2.52 -0.44
C ASP A 55 32.26 3.25 -1.17
N PRO A 56 32.27 4.59 -1.23
CA PRO A 56 33.33 5.35 -1.90
C PRO A 56 34.72 5.15 -1.31
N GLY A 57 34.85 4.67 -0.07
CA GLY A 57 36.14 4.31 0.53
C GLY A 57 36.88 3.18 -0.19
N GLU A 58 36.21 2.47 -1.11
CA GLU A 58 36.81 1.40 -1.91
C GLU A 58 37.50 1.91 -3.19
N TYR A 59 37.24 3.14 -3.61
CA TYR A 59 37.74 3.67 -4.89
C TYR A 59 38.13 5.15 -4.87
N LEU A 60 37.97 5.85 -3.75
CA LEU A 60 38.41 7.24 -3.57
C LEU A 60 39.35 7.38 -2.37
N PRO A 61 40.23 8.40 -2.36
CA PRO A 61 40.97 8.79 -1.15
C PRO A 61 40.05 9.16 0.01
N GLU A 62 40.51 9.02 1.25
CA GLU A 62 39.69 9.16 2.47
C GLU A 62 38.81 10.42 2.53
N GLU A 63 39.38 11.60 2.28
CA GLU A 63 38.65 12.88 2.35
C GLU A 63 37.56 12.97 1.26
N GLU A 64 37.88 12.55 0.03
CA GLU A 64 36.93 12.49 -1.08
C GLU A 64 35.85 11.44 -0.83
N ALA A 65 36.23 10.28 -0.28
CA ALA A 65 35.31 9.21 0.08
C ALA A 65 34.31 9.67 1.14
N LYS A 66 34.76 10.45 2.13
CA LYS A 66 33.89 11.02 3.15
C LYS A 66 32.88 12.01 2.56
N ALA A 67 33.31 12.90 1.67
CA ALA A 67 32.42 13.83 0.99
C ALA A 67 31.39 13.11 0.10
N GLU A 68 31.84 12.12 -0.67
CA GLU A 68 30.96 11.34 -1.56
C GLU A 68 29.97 10.49 -0.77
N ARG A 69 30.39 9.91 0.37
CA ARG A 69 29.49 9.16 1.26
C ARG A 69 28.38 10.06 1.81
N GLN A 70 28.72 11.29 2.20
CA GLN A 70 27.72 12.26 2.66
C GLN A 70 26.73 12.65 1.54
N ARG A 71 27.20 12.79 0.30
CA ARG A 71 26.33 13.01 -0.87
C ARG A 71 25.37 11.83 -1.10
N LEU A 72 25.88 10.60 -1.02
CA LEU A 72 25.06 9.38 -1.15
C LEU A 72 24.04 9.25 -0.02
N PHE A 73 24.36 9.66 1.21
CA PHE A 73 23.39 9.74 2.30
C PHE A 73 22.31 10.79 2.04
N GLY A 74 22.68 11.99 1.56
CA GLY A 74 21.69 12.99 1.16
C GLY A 74 20.76 12.53 0.02
N LEU A 75 21.26 11.72 -0.91
CA LEU A 75 20.41 11.05 -1.90
C LEU A 75 19.49 10.02 -1.22
N LEU A 76 20.02 9.17 -0.33
CA LEU A 76 19.25 8.14 0.35
C LEU A 76 18.16 8.73 1.25
N GLU A 77 18.40 9.85 1.93
CA GLU A 77 17.40 10.59 2.71
C GLU A 77 16.24 11.08 1.85
N ARG A 78 16.52 11.69 0.70
CA ARG A 78 15.49 12.05 -0.29
C ARG A 78 14.79 10.81 -0.84
N LEU A 79 15.54 9.74 -1.08
CA LEU A 79 15.03 8.51 -1.65
C LEU A 79 14.01 7.85 -0.72
N VAL A 80 14.19 7.92 0.61
CA VAL A 80 13.22 7.39 1.57
C VAL A 80 12.04 8.32 1.83
N ASN A 81 12.19 9.62 1.59
CA ASN A 81 11.15 10.61 1.83
C ASN A 81 9.93 10.42 0.91
N TRP A 82 8.74 10.29 1.51
CA TRP A 82 7.51 10.03 0.74
C TRP A 82 7.18 11.13 -0.27
N ASP A 83 7.35 12.39 0.12
CA ASP A 83 7.04 13.52 -0.76
C ASP A 83 7.92 13.57 -2.01
N SER A 84 9.13 13.05 -1.91
CA SER A 84 10.08 12.95 -3.01
C SER A 84 9.76 11.82 -3.99
N VAL A 85 8.95 10.84 -3.59
CA VAL A 85 8.69 9.62 -4.36
C VAL A 85 7.22 9.36 -4.68
N LYS A 86 6.29 10.13 -4.11
CA LYS A 86 4.84 9.94 -4.27
C LYS A 86 4.33 10.25 -5.66
N ASP A 87 5.01 11.17 -6.37
CA ASP A 87 4.74 11.47 -7.77
C ASP A 87 5.74 10.70 -8.64
N PRO A 88 5.31 9.63 -9.33
CA PRO A 88 6.22 8.83 -10.14
C PRO A 88 6.73 9.58 -11.37
N GLU A 89 5.98 10.56 -11.89
CA GLU A 89 6.43 11.34 -13.04
C GLU A 89 7.59 12.25 -12.64
N GLU A 90 7.53 12.93 -11.49
CA GLU A 90 8.63 13.74 -10.97
C GLU A 90 9.81 12.88 -10.46
N ALA A 91 9.52 11.80 -9.74
CA ALA A 91 10.55 10.98 -9.11
C ALA A 91 11.44 10.24 -10.13
N GLU A 92 10.92 9.91 -11.32
CA GLU A 92 11.64 9.15 -12.35
C GLU A 92 12.20 10.01 -13.51
N LYS A 93 12.06 11.35 -13.46
CA LYS A 93 12.73 12.23 -14.45
C LYS A 93 14.24 12.14 -14.32
N ASP A 94 14.94 12.73 -15.29
CA ASP A 94 16.41 12.73 -15.35
C ASP A 94 17.09 13.31 -14.08
N ASN A 95 16.40 14.22 -13.39
CA ASN A 95 16.81 14.82 -12.10
C ASN A 95 15.91 14.38 -10.93
N GLY A 96 15.05 13.38 -11.15
CA GLY A 96 14.20 12.81 -10.13
C GLY A 96 14.98 11.86 -9.23
N VAL A 97 14.58 11.76 -7.97
CA VAL A 97 15.31 10.99 -6.95
C VAL A 97 15.47 9.50 -7.28
N ILE A 98 14.49 8.89 -7.96
CA ILE A 98 14.57 7.49 -8.42
C ILE A 98 15.52 7.38 -9.62
N GLY A 99 15.51 8.36 -10.53
CA GLY A 99 16.45 8.44 -11.64
C GLY A 99 17.90 8.55 -11.15
N GLU A 100 18.17 9.44 -10.19
CA GLU A 100 19.47 9.57 -9.53
C GLU A 100 19.90 8.26 -8.85
N ALA A 101 18.98 7.60 -8.12
CA ALA A 101 19.27 6.33 -7.48
C ALA A 101 19.65 5.22 -8.48
N ARG A 102 18.91 5.11 -9.59
CA ARG A 102 19.22 4.20 -10.71
C ARG A 102 20.61 4.46 -11.30
N TYR A 103 20.97 5.74 -11.47
CA TYR A 103 22.29 6.15 -11.96
C TYR A 103 23.43 5.73 -11.01
N GLU A 104 23.28 5.93 -9.69
CA GLU A 104 24.29 5.51 -8.71
C GLU A 104 24.45 3.99 -8.63
N ILE A 105 23.35 3.25 -8.71
CA ILE A 105 23.37 1.79 -8.82
C ILE A 105 24.12 1.37 -10.09
N ALA A 106 23.81 1.98 -11.24
CA ALA A 106 24.46 1.67 -12.50
C ALA A 106 25.98 1.93 -12.47
N LYS A 107 26.45 3.04 -11.88
CA LYS A 107 27.89 3.28 -11.69
C LYS A 107 28.57 2.18 -10.87
N SER A 108 27.92 1.70 -9.80
CA SER A 108 28.46 0.64 -8.95
C SER A 108 28.47 -0.72 -9.67
N LEU A 109 27.43 -1.00 -10.47
CA LEU A 109 27.39 -2.18 -11.33
C LEU A 109 28.47 -2.14 -12.41
N ALA A 110 28.70 -0.99 -13.05
CA ALA A 110 29.74 -0.81 -14.05
C ALA A 110 31.14 -1.14 -13.48
N ARG A 111 31.46 -0.62 -12.28
CA ARG A 111 32.70 -0.98 -11.56
C ARG A 111 32.80 -2.48 -11.29
N ALA A 112 31.74 -3.09 -10.76
CA ALA A 112 31.74 -4.51 -10.41
C ALA A 112 31.90 -5.43 -11.65
N LEU A 113 31.39 -4.99 -12.81
CA LEU A 113 31.44 -5.73 -14.07
C LEU A 113 32.68 -5.39 -14.92
N GLY A 114 33.46 -4.36 -14.55
CA GLY A 114 34.56 -3.87 -15.37
C GLY A 114 34.10 -3.22 -16.68
N GLU A 115 32.90 -2.65 -16.70
CA GLU A 115 32.34 -1.98 -17.88
C GLU A 115 32.35 -0.45 -17.72
N GLU A 116 32.13 0.28 -18.82
CA GLU A 116 32.05 1.74 -18.79
C GLU A 116 30.80 2.22 -18.01
N PRO A 117 30.95 3.19 -17.08
CA PRO A 117 29.82 3.76 -16.37
C PRO A 117 28.98 4.64 -17.30
N PRO A 118 27.70 4.89 -16.98
CA PRO A 118 26.89 5.87 -17.69
C PRO A 118 27.51 7.27 -17.63
N ALA A 119 27.50 8.00 -18.74
CA ALA A 119 28.17 9.31 -18.83
C ALA A 119 27.46 10.41 -18.01
N SER A 120 26.15 10.26 -17.81
CA SER A 120 25.34 11.16 -16.98
C SER A 120 24.04 10.48 -16.56
N PRO A 121 23.27 11.06 -15.63
CA PRO A 121 21.92 10.60 -15.30
C PRO A 121 20.94 10.56 -16.50
N ARG A 122 21.25 11.25 -17.60
CA ARG A 122 20.44 11.26 -18.84
C ARG A 122 20.73 10.07 -19.76
N ASP A 123 21.78 9.31 -19.49
CA ASP A 123 22.20 8.15 -20.27
C ASP A 123 21.31 6.92 -19.95
N LYS A 124 20.02 7.03 -20.30
CA LYS A 124 18.98 6.06 -19.91
C LYS A 124 19.25 4.68 -20.48
N GLU A 125 19.76 4.60 -21.70
CA GLU A 125 20.06 3.35 -22.37
C GLU A 125 21.19 2.61 -21.63
N ARG A 126 22.28 3.30 -21.28
CA ARG A 126 23.38 2.69 -20.53
C ARG A 126 22.97 2.32 -19.11
N ILE A 127 22.23 3.19 -18.42
CA ILE A 127 21.69 2.90 -17.08
C ILE A 127 20.84 1.62 -17.11
N GLN A 128 19.90 1.53 -18.06
CA GLN A 128 19.03 0.37 -18.21
C GLN A 128 19.82 -0.90 -18.52
N ALA A 129 20.78 -0.84 -19.45
CA ALA A 129 21.61 -1.99 -19.81
C ALA A 129 22.43 -2.54 -18.63
N LEU A 130 22.89 -1.67 -17.73
CA LEU A 130 23.59 -2.09 -16.50
C LEU A 130 22.62 -2.66 -15.46
N LEU A 131 21.45 -2.04 -15.26
CA LEU A 131 20.43 -2.52 -14.32
C LEU A 131 19.90 -3.91 -14.69
N GLU A 132 19.78 -4.24 -15.98
CA GLU A 132 19.39 -5.58 -16.43
C GLU A 132 20.38 -6.68 -16.01
N LYS A 133 21.66 -6.32 -15.93
CA LYS A 133 22.76 -7.18 -15.47
C LYS A 133 22.87 -7.24 -13.94
N ALA A 134 22.10 -6.42 -13.21
CA ALA A 134 22.09 -6.47 -11.75
C ALA A 134 21.66 -7.87 -11.25
N PRO A 135 22.21 -8.33 -10.11
CA PRO A 135 21.70 -9.53 -9.44
C PRO A 135 20.20 -9.38 -9.16
N PRO A 136 19.37 -10.39 -9.48
CA PRO A 136 17.94 -10.29 -9.23
C PRO A 136 17.65 -10.30 -7.73
N VAL A 137 16.65 -9.53 -7.32
CA VAL A 137 16.11 -9.52 -5.96
C VAL A 137 15.17 -10.70 -5.79
N LEU A 138 15.36 -11.52 -4.76
CA LEU A 138 14.45 -12.60 -4.41
C LEU A 138 13.77 -12.30 -3.06
N ASP A 139 12.44 -12.27 -3.06
CA ASP A 139 11.62 -12.22 -1.85
C ASP A 139 10.71 -13.45 -1.79
N PRO A 140 11.11 -14.53 -1.10
CA PRO A 140 10.34 -15.76 -1.04
C PRO A 140 9.13 -15.68 -0.08
N PHE A 141 8.98 -14.56 0.63
CA PHE A 141 7.91 -14.31 1.61
C PHE A 141 7.31 -12.92 1.43
N ALA A 142 6.94 -12.62 0.18
CA ALA A 142 6.68 -11.26 -0.27
C ALA A 142 5.47 -10.60 0.40
N GLY A 143 4.51 -11.38 0.88
CA GLY A 143 3.31 -10.88 1.53
C GLY A 143 2.61 -9.80 0.69
N GLY A 144 2.76 -8.54 1.10
CA GLY A 144 2.13 -7.38 0.45
C GLY A 144 2.89 -6.85 -0.77
N GLY A 145 4.10 -7.33 -1.03
CA GLY A 145 4.91 -6.99 -2.20
C GLY A 145 5.79 -5.76 -2.07
N THR A 146 6.12 -5.30 -0.85
CA THR A 146 6.95 -4.10 -0.64
C THR A 146 8.31 -4.19 -1.35
N ILE A 147 9.06 -5.28 -1.14
CA ILE A 147 10.41 -5.47 -1.71
C ILE A 147 10.35 -5.56 -3.24
N PRO A 148 9.54 -6.44 -3.86
CA PRO A 148 9.48 -6.51 -5.32
C PRO A 148 8.96 -5.23 -5.97
N LEU A 149 8.06 -4.48 -5.32
CA LEU A 149 7.60 -3.17 -5.80
C LEU A 149 8.75 -2.15 -5.83
N GLU A 150 9.48 -2.00 -4.72
CA GLU A 150 10.59 -1.04 -4.66
C GLU A 150 11.77 -1.46 -5.54
N ALA A 151 12.02 -2.76 -5.69
CA ALA A 151 12.99 -3.28 -6.65
C ALA A 151 12.61 -2.88 -8.10
N GLN A 152 11.36 -3.07 -8.51
CA GLN A 152 10.87 -2.64 -9.82
C GLN A 152 11.03 -1.12 -10.01
N ARG A 153 10.73 -0.32 -8.98
CA ARG A 153 10.94 1.15 -9.03
C ARG A 153 12.40 1.53 -9.21
N LEU A 154 13.33 0.78 -8.61
CA LEU A 154 14.77 0.97 -8.83
C LEU A 154 15.29 0.35 -10.14
N GLY A 155 14.41 -0.19 -10.99
CA GLY A 155 14.77 -0.81 -12.27
C GLY A 155 15.40 -2.20 -12.13
N LEU A 156 15.27 -2.82 -10.96
CA LEU A 156 15.83 -4.13 -10.66
C LEU A 156 14.85 -5.26 -11.02
N ARG A 157 15.39 -6.38 -11.47
CA ARG A 157 14.62 -7.62 -11.63
C ARG A 157 14.29 -8.18 -10.26
N ALA A 158 13.02 -8.52 -10.03
CA ALA A 158 12.56 -9.09 -8.77
C ALA A 158 11.73 -10.37 -8.98
N PHE A 159 11.98 -11.36 -8.15
CA PHE A 159 11.18 -12.58 -8.03
C PHE A 159 10.54 -12.60 -6.66
N ALA A 160 9.21 -12.77 -6.63
CA ALA A 160 8.42 -12.75 -5.41
C ALA A 160 7.63 -14.06 -5.29
N GLY A 161 7.64 -14.65 -4.10
CA GLY A 161 6.87 -15.84 -3.75
C GLY A 161 6.09 -15.64 -2.46
N ASP A 162 4.97 -16.33 -2.33
CA ASP A 162 4.25 -16.48 -1.07
C ASP A 162 3.40 -17.75 -1.12
N LEU A 163 3.21 -18.42 0.02
CA LEU A 163 2.30 -19.57 0.13
C LEU A 163 0.84 -19.14 0.13
N ASN A 164 0.55 -17.90 0.53
CA ASN A 164 -0.80 -17.39 0.59
C ASN A 164 -1.28 -16.91 -0.80
N PRO A 165 -2.34 -17.51 -1.38
CA PRO A 165 -2.82 -17.11 -2.70
C PRO A 165 -3.33 -15.65 -2.76
N VAL A 166 -3.79 -15.09 -1.63
CA VAL A 166 -4.20 -13.68 -1.56
C VAL A 166 -2.97 -12.76 -1.68
N ALA A 167 -1.86 -13.11 -1.04
CA ALA A 167 -0.60 -12.39 -1.17
C ALA A 167 -0.12 -12.41 -2.63
N VAL A 168 -0.12 -13.59 -3.26
CA VAL A 168 0.25 -13.74 -4.68
C VAL A 168 -0.64 -12.88 -5.58
N LEU A 169 -1.95 -12.86 -5.35
CA LEU A 169 -2.89 -12.04 -6.12
C LEU A 169 -2.60 -10.53 -5.96
N ILE A 170 -2.32 -10.07 -4.74
CA ILE A 170 -1.96 -8.67 -4.46
C ILE A 170 -0.67 -8.28 -5.21
N ASN A 171 0.36 -9.13 -5.15
CA ASN A 171 1.62 -8.89 -5.87
C ASN A 171 1.38 -8.81 -7.39
N LYS A 172 0.58 -9.72 -7.95
CA LYS A 172 0.21 -9.69 -9.37
C LYS A 172 -0.51 -8.40 -9.75
N ALA A 173 -1.48 -7.98 -8.94
CA ALA A 173 -2.27 -6.78 -9.19
C ALA A 173 -1.46 -5.49 -9.07
N LEU A 174 -0.48 -5.43 -8.17
CA LEU A 174 0.31 -4.23 -7.90
C LEU A 174 1.57 -4.09 -8.76
N ILE A 175 2.20 -5.21 -9.15
CA ILE A 175 3.56 -5.22 -9.69
C ILE A 175 3.59 -5.81 -11.10
N GLU A 176 3.02 -7.01 -11.29
CA GLU A 176 3.11 -7.74 -12.57
C GLU A 176 2.17 -7.16 -13.63
N ILE A 177 0.88 -7.02 -13.30
CA ILE A 177 -0.14 -6.60 -14.26
C ILE A 177 0.10 -5.15 -14.72
N PRO A 178 0.28 -4.13 -13.83
CA PRO A 178 0.47 -2.76 -14.28
C PRO A 178 1.67 -2.57 -15.22
N ALA A 179 2.78 -3.28 -14.96
CA ALA A 179 3.96 -3.21 -15.80
C ALA A 179 3.73 -3.80 -17.21
N ARG A 180 2.99 -4.91 -17.32
CA ARG A 180 2.66 -5.54 -18.60
C ARG A 180 1.79 -4.66 -19.52
N PHE A 181 0.99 -3.77 -18.94
CA PHE A 181 0.11 -2.86 -19.67
C PHE A 181 0.61 -1.42 -19.68
N ALA A 182 1.85 -1.16 -19.25
CA ALA A 182 2.43 0.17 -19.27
C ALA A 182 2.52 0.70 -20.71
N GLY A 183 2.08 1.94 -20.94
CA GLY A 183 2.10 2.59 -22.25
C GLY A 183 0.97 2.16 -23.20
N LEU A 184 0.20 1.13 -22.86
CA LEU A 184 -0.83 0.60 -23.73
C LEU A 184 -2.15 1.37 -23.60
N PRO A 185 -2.91 1.53 -24.69
CA PRO A 185 -4.22 2.15 -24.64
C PRO A 185 -5.25 1.25 -23.92
N PRO A 186 -6.29 1.84 -23.31
CA PRO A 186 -7.40 1.11 -22.73
C PRO A 186 -8.10 0.21 -23.76
N VAL A 187 -8.60 -0.95 -23.32
CA VAL A 187 -9.32 -1.89 -24.17
C VAL A 187 -10.84 -1.79 -24.05
N ASN A 188 -11.36 -1.02 -23.09
CA ASN A 188 -12.80 -0.88 -22.88
C ASN A 188 -13.53 -0.30 -24.12
N PRO A 189 -14.76 -0.76 -24.41
CA PRO A 189 -15.49 -0.38 -25.62
C PRO A 189 -15.77 1.13 -25.73
N GLU A 190 -16.08 1.79 -24.61
CA GLU A 190 -16.40 3.22 -24.56
C GLU A 190 -15.21 4.09 -24.99
N TYR A 191 -14.00 3.70 -24.61
CA TYR A 191 -12.77 4.36 -25.05
C TYR A 191 -12.52 4.10 -26.54
N ARG A 192 -12.60 2.83 -26.98
CA ARG A 192 -12.35 2.44 -28.38
C ARG A 192 -13.32 3.06 -29.38
N ALA A 193 -14.53 3.41 -28.96
CA ALA A 193 -15.52 4.06 -29.81
C ALA A 193 -15.22 5.54 -30.12
N LYS A 194 -14.31 6.18 -29.38
CA LYS A 194 -13.91 7.58 -29.62
C LYS A 194 -12.90 7.64 -30.78
N PRO A 195 -12.93 8.68 -31.63
CA PRO A 195 -11.89 8.87 -32.64
C PRO A 195 -10.53 9.01 -31.93
N ILE A 196 -9.69 8.00 -32.07
CA ILE A 196 -8.42 7.90 -31.38
C ILE A 196 -7.45 8.89 -32.03
N GLY A 197 -7.20 10.02 -31.37
CA GLY A 197 -5.90 10.68 -31.55
C GLY A 197 -4.81 9.73 -31.04
N ASN A 198 -3.64 9.73 -31.68
CA ASN A 198 -2.51 8.85 -31.35
C ASN A 198 -1.87 9.22 -29.99
N SER A 199 -2.65 9.28 -28.91
CA SER A 199 -2.21 9.70 -27.60
C SER A 199 -1.46 8.57 -26.91
N ALA A 200 -0.16 8.77 -26.72
CA ALA A 200 0.64 7.92 -25.87
C ALA A 200 0.08 7.94 -24.44
N PHE A 201 -0.07 6.76 -23.83
CA PHE A 201 -0.47 6.66 -22.43
C PHE A 201 0.77 6.68 -21.54
N SER A 202 0.80 7.57 -20.56
CA SER A 202 1.84 7.56 -19.53
C SER A 202 1.61 6.36 -18.60
N ARG A 203 2.63 5.51 -18.43
CA ARG A 203 2.65 4.43 -17.43
C ARG A 203 1.41 3.53 -17.52
N ALA A 204 0.77 3.21 -16.39
CA ALA A 204 -0.43 2.38 -16.32
C ALA A 204 -1.74 3.16 -16.51
N ALA A 205 -1.72 4.38 -17.08
CA ALA A 205 -2.92 5.20 -17.22
C ALA A 205 -4.01 4.53 -18.08
N GLY A 206 -3.62 3.79 -19.13
CA GLY A 206 -4.55 3.04 -19.96
C GLY A 206 -5.27 1.94 -19.17
N LEU A 207 -4.51 1.10 -18.48
CA LEU A 207 -5.03 0.08 -17.57
C LEU A 207 -5.93 0.68 -16.48
N ALA A 208 -5.56 1.83 -15.92
CA ALA A 208 -6.37 2.50 -14.90
C ALA A 208 -7.75 2.92 -15.42
N GLN A 209 -7.89 3.26 -16.71
CA GLN A 209 -9.21 3.51 -17.30
C GLN A 209 -10.03 2.22 -17.39
N ASP A 210 -9.42 1.11 -17.82
CA ASP A 210 -10.11 -0.18 -17.88
C ASP A 210 -10.54 -0.67 -16.49
N VAL A 211 -9.69 -0.53 -15.49
CA VAL A 211 -10.03 -0.88 -14.09
C VAL A 211 -11.23 -0.08 -13.60
N ARG A 212 -11.32 1.21 -13.93
CA ARG A 212 -12.50 2.03 -13.57
C ARG A 212 -13.76 1.59 -14.33
N HIS A 213 -13.65 1.37 -15.63
CA HIS A 213 -14.78 0.96 -16.47
C HIS A 213 -15.34 -0.40 -16.05
N TYR A 214 -14.50 -1.44 -16.03
CA TYR A 214 -14.93 -2.79 -15.63
C TYR A 214 -15.25 -2.87 -14.14
N GLY A 215 -14.60 -2.07 -13.29
CA GLY A 215 -14.99 -1.92 -11.88
C GLY A 215 -16.40 -1.40 -11.70
N ALA A 216 -16.78 -0.37 -12.48
CA ALA A 216 -18.15 0.16 -12.47
C ALA A 216 -19.17 -0.87 -12.97
N TRP A 217 -18.85 -1.57 -14.07
CA TRP A 217 -19.68 -2.65 -14.60
C TRP A 217 -19.87 -3.79 -13.58
N MET A 218 -18.79 -4.29 -12.97
CA MET A 218 -18.86 -5.33 -11.94
C MET A 218 -19.72 -4.90 -10.75
N ARG A 219 -19.58 -3.65 -10.30
CA ARG A 219 -20.40 -3.10 -9.21
C ARG A 219 -21.89 -3.11 -9.57
N GLU A 220 -22.22 -2.70 -10.79
CA GLU A 220 -23.60 -2.69 -11.27
C GLU A 220 -24.18 -4.10 -11.39
N GLU A 221 -23.43 -5.04 -11.95
CA GLU A 221 -23.84 -6.45 -12.02
C GLU A 221 -24.01 -7.09 -10.63
N ALA A 222 -23.14 -6.76 -9.67
CA ALA A 222 -23.30 -7.17 -8.29
C ALA A 222 -24.59 -6.58 -7.69
N ARG A 223 -24.87 -5.29 -7.90
CA ARG A 223 -26.11 -4.66 -7.41
C ARG A 223 -27.36 -5.33 -7.98
N LYS A 224 -27.38 -5.67 -9.27
CA LYS A 224 -28.51 -6.40 -9.87
C LYS A 224 -28.72 -7.79 -9.26
N ARG A 225 -27.64 -8.54 -9.05
CA ARG A 225 -27.71 -9.95 -8.61
C ARG A 225 -27.98 -10.09 -7.12
N ILE A 226 -27.32 -9.28 -6.31
CA ILE A 226 -27.30 -9.43 -4.84
C ILE A 226 -27.66 -8.13 -4.10
N GLY A 227 -27.96 -7.04 -4.79
CA GLY A 227 -28.29 -5.76 -4.16
C GLY A 227 -29.54 -5.84 -3.28
N HIS A 228 -30.48 -6.73 -3.58
CA HIS A 228 -31.66 -6.98 -2.73
C HIS A 228 -31.30 -7.52 -1.32
N LEU A 229 -30.09 -8.03 -1.11
CA LEU A 229 -29.59 -8.44 0.21
C LEU A 229 -29.11 -7.23 1.05
N TYR A 230 -28.88 -6.09 0.41
CA TYR A 230 -28.44 -4.84 1.02
C TYR A 230 -29.59 -3.85 0.91
N LEU A 231 -30.45 -3.86 1.93
CA LEU A 231 -31.66 -3.03 1.95
C LEU A 231 -31.29 -1.54 1.93
N ASP A 232 -31.99 -0.77 1.11
CA ASP A 232 -32.05 0.67 1.22
C ASP A 232 -33.23 1.01 2.16
N LEU A 233 -32.95 1.73 3.25
CA LEU A 233 -33.94 2.20 4.22
C LEU A 233 -33.97 3.72 4.19
N ASP A 234 -35.14 4.32 3.93
CA ASP A 234 -35.34 5.77 3.86
C ASP A 234 -34.37 6.52 2.91
N GLY A 235 -33.96 5.85 1.82
CA GLY A 235 -33.00 6.41 0.84
C GLY A 235 -31.53 6.24 1.22
N GLU A 236 -31.24 5.58 2.34
CA GLU A 236 -29.89 5.29 2.82
C GLU A 236 -29.57 3.80 2.67
N THR A 237 -28.37 3.48 2.18
CA THR A 237 -27.93 2.09 2.03
C THR A 237 -27.49 1.51 3.37
N VAL A 238 -28.08 0.39 3.80
CA VAL A 238 -27.64 -0.32 5.00
C VAL A 238 -26.28 -0.98 4.75
N ILE A 239 -25.24 -0.43 5.38
CA ILE A 239 -23.84 -0.90 5.22
C ILE A 239 -23.43 -2.02 6.19
N ALA A 240 -24.19 -2.23 7.27
CA ALA A 240 -23.88 -3.22 8.29
C ALA A 240 -25.14 -3.67 9.03
N TRP A 241 -25.14 -4.93 9.43
CA TRP A 241 -26.14 -5.52 10.30
C TRP A 241 -25.50 -5.88 11.64
N LEU A 242 -26.16 -5.53 12.75
CA LEU A 242 -25.80 -5.98 14.08
C LEU A 242 -26.82 -7.00 14.54
N TRP A 243 -26.36 -8.18 14.94
CA TRP A 243 -27.20 -9.23 15.49
C TRP A 243 -26.72 -9.60 16.89
N ALA A 244 -27.67 -9.99 17.74
CA ALA A 244 -27.43 -10.50 19.07
C ALA A 244 -28.32 -11.72 19.31
N ARG A 245 -27.82 -12.71 20.05
CA ARG A 245 -28.70 -13.76 20.59
C ARG A 245 -29.57 -13.15 21.68
N THR A 246 -30.80 -13.61 21.82
CA THR A 246 -31.69 -13.19 22.90
C THR A 246 -31.86 -14.31 23.94
N VAL A 247 -32.19 -13.92 25.18
CA VAL A 247 -32.62 -14.82 26.25
C VAL A 247 -33.86 -14.25 26.92
N ALA A 248 -34.73 -15.13 27.42
CA ALA A 248 -35.86 -14.69 28.23
C ALA A 248 -35.35 -13.95 29.47
N CYS A 249 -35.95 -12.80 29.78
CA CYS A 249 -35.60 -12.03 30.96
C CYS A 249 -35.79 -12.90 32.21
N PRO A 250 -34.78 -13.01 33.08
CA PRO A 250 -34.88 -13.83 34.28
C PRO A 250 -35.89 -13.29 35.29
N ASN A 251 -36.32 -12.02 35.16
CA ASN A 251 -37.41 -11.46 35.94
C ASN A 251 -38.77 -11.93 35.38
N PRO A 252 -39.54 -12.76 36.11
CA PRO A 252 -40.81 -13.30 35.63
C PRO A 252 -41.88 -12.23 35.32
N ALA A 253 -41.76 -11.05 35.94
CA ALA A 253 -42.66 -9.93 35.68
C ALA A 253 -42.30 -9.13 34.40
N CYS A 254 -41.08 -9.29 33.88
CA CYS A 254 -40.62 -8.59 32.68
C CYS A 254 -41.02 -9.35 31.41
N GLY A 255 -40.76 -10.67 31.37
CA GLY A 255 -41.11 -11.53 30.24
C GLY A 255 -40.45 -11.20 28.89
N ALA A 256 -39.59 -10.17 28.83
CA ALA A 256 -39.01 -9.70 27.58
C ALA A 256 -37.81 -10.53 27.10
N GLU A 257 -37.55 -10.51 25.80
CA GLU A 257 -36.33 -11.10 25.22
C GLU A 257 -35.14 -10.12 25.30
N ALA A 258 -34.22 -10.36 26.23
CA ALA A 258 -33.05 -9.52 26.43
C ALA A 258 -31.92 -9.88 25.45
N PRO A 259 -31.31 -8.91 24.73
CA PRO A 259 -30.19 -9.16 23.84
C PRO A 259 -28.93 -9.49 24.64
N LEU A 260 -28.13 -10.45 24.19
CA LEU A 260 -26.81 -10.77 24.72
C LEU A 260 -25.75 -10.01 23.93
N VAL A 261 -25.34 -8.85 24.46
CA VAL A 261 -24.35 -7.97 23.85
C VAL A 261 -23.28 -7.55 24.85
N ARG A 262 -22.04 -7.51 24.39
CA ARG A 262 -20.92 -7.09 25.24
C ARG A 262 -20.89 -5.57 25.45
N SER A 263 -21.51 -4.81 24.55
CA SER A 263 -21.47 -3.35 24.55
C SER A 263 -22.57 -2.81 23.63
N PHE A 264 -23.19 -1.70 24.05
CA PHE A 264 -24.16 -0.96 23.25
C PHE A 264 -23.54 0.20 22.43
N TRP A 265 -22.22 0.36 22.48
CA TRP A 265 -21.51 1.31 21.62
C TRP A 265 -21.57 0.93 20.14
N LEU A 266 -21.91 1.90 19.28
CA LEU A 266 -21.71 1.85 17.84
C LEU A 266 -20.40 2.55 17.41
N SER A 267 -20.07 3.67 18.04
CA SER A 267 -18.83 4.44 17.80
C SER A 267 -18.34 5.07 19.12
N LYS A 268 -17.06 4.86 19.46
CA LYS A 268 -16.38 5.48 20.61
C LYS A 268 -15.50 6.67 20.21
N LYS A 269 -15.61 7.16 18.98
CA LYS A 269 -14.77 8.25 18.49
C LYS A 269 -15.03 9.52 19.31
N ALA A 270 -13.97 10.13 19.86
CA ALA A 270 -14.08 11.35 20.65
C ALA A 270 -14.83 12.44 19.87
N GLY A 271 -15.80 13.09 20.53
CA GLY A 271 -16.70 14.09 19.91
C GLY A 271 -17.70 13.52 18.89
N LYS A 272 -17.69 12.21 18.62
CA LYS A 272 -18.59 11.51 17.68
C LYS A 272 -19.05 10.17 18.26
N GLY A 273 -19.35 10.16 19.57
CA GLY A 273 -19.86 8.99 20.27
C GLY A 273 -21.29 8.66 19.83
N VAL A 274 -21.54 7.40 19.50
CA VAL A 274 -22.85 6.89 19.09
C VAL A 274 -23.09 5.54 19.76
N TYR A 275 -24.27 5.32 20.32
CA TYR A 275 -24.66 4.08 20.97
C TYR A 275 -26.15 3.79 20.77
N VAL A 276 -26.55 2.55 21.04
CA VAL A 276 -27.96 2.14 21.08
C VAL A 276 -28.47 2.08 22.51
N VAL A 277 -29.72 2.49 22.71
CA VAL A 277 -30.42 2.40 24.00
C VAL A 277 -31.51 1.33 23.86
N PRO A 278 -31.46 0.24 24.64
CA PRO A 278 -32.52 -0.77 24.64
C PRO A 278 -33.76 -0.24 25.38
N GLU A 279 -34.93 -0.39 24.77
CA GLU A 279 -36.23 -0.03 25.32
C GLU A 279 -37.17 -1.24 25.23
N VAL A 280 -37.78 -1.64 26.35
CA VAL A 280 -38.74 -2.75 26.34
C VAL A 280 -40.11 -2.23 25.94
N ARG A 281 -40.70 -2.79 24.89
CA ARG A 281 -42.07 -2.50 24.43
C ARG A 281 -42.78 -3.81 24.10
N GLU A 282 -43.94 -4.05 24.70
CA GLU A 282 -44.78 -5.23 24.43
C GLU A 282 -44.03 -6.57 24.55
N GLY A 283 -43.11 -6.69 25.53
CA GLY A 283 -42.30 -7.90 25.72
C GLY A 283 -41.15 -8.07 24.73
N GLN A 284 -40.88 -7.09 23.86
CA GLN A 284 -39.73 -7.08 22.94
C GLN A 284 -38.78 -5.92 23.26
N VAL A 285 -37.48 -6.12 23.03
CA VAL A 285 -36.49 -5.04 23.15
C VAL A 285 -36.35 -4.35 21.80
N GLN A 286 -36.71 -3.07 21.75
CA GLN A 286 -36.42 -2.17 20.65
C GLN A 286 -35.17 -1.34 20.95
N PHE A 287 -34.54 -0.79 19.92
CA PHE A 287 -33.33 0.02 20.09
C PHE A 287 -33.53 1.41 19.52
N ARG A 288 -33.13 2.43 20.29
CA ARG A 288 -33.03 3.81 19.83
C ARG A 288 -31.58 4.21 19.72
N VAL A 289 -31.19 4.82 18.60
CA VAL A 289 -29.82 5.34 18.41
C VAL A 289 -29.71 6.71 19.05
N GLU A 290 -28.70 6.91 19.88
CA GLU A 290 -28.38 8.19 20.51
C GLU A 290 -26.91 8.56 20.31
N ARG A 291 -26.62 9.87 20.45
CA ARG A 291 -25.28 10.43 20.43
C ARG A 291 -24.94 10.96 21.82
N GLY A 292 -23.72 10.72 22.27
CA GLY A 292 -23.28 11.18 23.59
C GLY A 292 -21.95 10.58 24.01
N GLU A 293 -21.57 10.82 25.26
CA GLU A 293 -20.28 10.41 25.82
C GLU A 293 -20.27 8.98 26.35
N LYS A 294 -21.44 8.42 26.70
CA LYS A 294 -21.58 7.04 27.17
C LYS A 294 -22.99 6.49 26.98
N PRO A 295 -23.14 5.18 26.68
CA PRO A 295 -24.41 4.48 26.78
C PRO A 295 -24.97 4.58 28.20
N PRO A 296 -26.31 4.68 28.35
CA PRO A 296 -26.95 4.73 29.66
C PRO A 296 -26.91 3.38 30.41
N VAL A 297 -26.68 2.29 29.69
CA VAL A 297 -26.61 0.93 30.24
C VAL A 297 -25.36 0.20 29.72
N GLU A 298 -24.78 -0.66 30.56
CA GLU A 298 -23.69 -1.54 30.16
C GLU A 298 -24.19 -2.75 29.35
N GLY A 299 -23.29 -3.44 28.67
CA GLY A 299 -23.63 -4.67 27.96
C GLY A 299 -24.17 -5.75 28.91
N THR A 300 -25.02 -6.63 28.37
CA THR A 300 -25.69 -7.70 29.12
C THR A 300 -24.85 -8.95 29.32
N VAL A 301 -23.68 -9.05 28.67
CA VAL A 301 -22.72 -10.15 28.89
C VAL A 301 -21.32 -9.63 29.22
N GLY A 302 -20.71 -10.24 30.23
CA GLY A 302 -19.33 -10.00 30.65
C GLY A 302 -18.35 -11.04 30.11
N ARG A 303 -17.05 -10.81 30.28
CA ARG A 303 -15.99 -11.79 29.96
C ARG A 303 -15.90 -12.97 30.93
N ARG A 304 -16.71 -12.99 31.99
CA ARG A 304 -16.61 -13.97 33.09
C ARG A 304 -17.64 -15.10 33.02
N GLY A 305 -18.36 -15.23 31.89
CA GLY A 305 -19.55 -16.08 31.80
C GLY A 305 -20.78 -15.30 32.22
#